data_AF-A0A913WYK0-F1
#
_entry.id   AF-A0A913WYK0-F1
#
_cell.length_a   1.000
_cell.length_b   1.000
_cell.length_c   1.000
_cell.angle_alpha   90.00
_cell.angle_beta   90.00
_cell.angle_gamma   90.00
#
_symmetry.space_group_name_H-M   'P 1'
#
loop_
_entity.id
_entity.type
_entity.pdbx_description
1 polymer ?
#
loop_
_entity_poly.entity_id
_entity_poly.type
_entity_poly.pdbx_seq_one_letter_code
_entity_poly.pdbx_strand_id
1 'polypeptide(L)'
;MGFAVVSWKTQNGVPLEKEEFEAIALAKVIMMNNGKKEKGADVTMVYQKVLWGGTIHSLHDTKKEACDELNKEVPQVKTPVQQKRARKQKDYGDQYVEEISDAENNDETPKSSKGKASKKRQRTAAVDEITEKCDAIIVNEILNPVPPRVNLAEKEVSSDSDRESDGCSGNQPTKLKHPRFGGKQPKKHTLPKCISQDCKKVKLELDDTKKELEAVKQDLSKALDKISKCKL
;
A
#
# COMPACT_ATOMS: atom_id res chain seq x y z
N MET A 1 23.94 2.03 3.08
CA MET A 1 22.49 2.14 3.31
C MET A 1 22.15 1.19 4.45
N GLY A 2 21.57 1.68 5.55
CA GLY A 2 21.25 0.82 6.70
C GLY A 2 19.96 0.02 6.51
N PHE A 3 19.83 -1.03 7.30
CA PHE A 3 18.67 -1.92 7.39
C PHE A 3 18.07 -1.85 8.78
N ALA A 4 16.80 -2.20 8.90
CA ALA A 4 16.09 -2.29 10.16
C ALA A 4 15.22 -3.54 10.19
N VAL A 5 15.09 -4.13 11.36
CA VAL A 5 14.00 -5.06 11.63
C VAL A 5 12.81 -4.22 12.09
N VAL A 6 11.70 -4.31 11.37
CA VAL A 6 10.47 -3.57 11.66
C VAL A 6 9.40 -4.55 12.10
N SER A 7 8.69 -4.22 13.19
CA SER A 7 7.46 -4.92 13.57
C SER A 7 6.25 -4.17 13.01
N TRP A 8 5.54 -4.80 12.09
CA TRP A 8 4.32 -4.28 11.49
C TRP A 8 3.14 -4.51 12.43
N LYS A 9 2.40 -3.44 12.72
CA LYS A 9 1.26 -3.44 13.65
C LYS A 9 -0.06 -3.09 12.99
N THR A 10 -0.01 -2.31 11.91
CA THR A 10 -1.21 -1.82 11.23
C THR A 10 -1.10 -1.90 9.72
N GLN A 11 -2.23 -2.15 9.07
CA GLN A 11 -2.41 -2.14 7.63
C GLN A 11 -3.62 -1.27 7.27
N ASN A 12 -3.42 -0.19 6.53
CA ASN A 12 -4.40 0.87 6.26
C ASN A 12 -5.06 1.41 7.55
N GLY A 13 -4.31 1.49 8.64
CA GLY A 13 -4.81 1.90 9.95
C GLY A 13 -5.59 0.82 10.72
N VAL A 14 -5.77 -0.37 10.13
CA VAL A 14 -6.39 -1.52 10.81
C VAL A 14 -5.29 -2.32 11.53
N PRO A 15 -5.44 -2.62 12.84
CA PRO A 15 -4.49 -3.48 13.56
C PRO A 15 -4.39 -4.88 12.96
N LEU A 16 -3.17 -5.41 12.83
CA LEU A 16 -2.93 -6.78 12.40
C LEU A 16 -3.24 -7.76 13.56
N GLU A 17 -3.83 -8.92 13.26
CA GLU A 17 -4.09 -9.97 14.26
C GLU A 17 -2.79 -10.55 14.85
N LYS A 18 -1.70 -10.48 14.10
CA LYS A 18 -0.38 -10.97 14.47
C LYS A 18 0.67 -9.94 14.10
N GLU A 19 1.63 -9.74 15.00
CA GLU A 19 2.80 -8.92 14.70
C GLU A 19 3.67 -9.63 13.67
N GLU A 20 3.89 -8.98 12.53
CA GLU A 20 4.79 -9.47 11.49
C GLU A 20 6.11 -8.72 11.59
N PHE A 21 7.22 -9.46 11.54
CA PHE A 21 8.56 -8.88 11.58
C PHE A 21 9.22 -9.02 10.21
N GLU A 22 9.82 -7.95 9.72
CA GLU A 22 10.52 -7.94 8.43
C GLU A 22 11.82 -7.15 8.50
N ALA A 23 12.86 -7.67 7.84
CA ALA A 23 14.12 -6.97 7.64
C ALA A 23 14.05 -6.11 6.37
N ILE A 24 13.98 -4.79 6.53
CA ILE A 24 13.79 -3.82 5.45
C ILE A 24 14.91 -2.79 5.37
N ALA A 25 15.17 -2.27 4.18
CA ALA A 25 16.09 -1.15 4.00
C ALA A 25 15.48 0.14 4.56
N LEU A 26 16.24 0.91 5.33
CA LEU A 26 15.80 2.18 5.93
C LEU A 26 15.37 3.23 4.89
N ALA A 27 15.79 3.08 3.64
CA ALA A 27 15.38 3.96 2.55
C ALA A 27 13.94 3.72 2.06
N LYS A 28 13.34 2.56 2.36
CA LYS A 28 11.98 2.20 1.95
C LYS A 28 10.90 2.62 2.96
N VAL A 29 11.31 3.03 4.15
CA VAL A 29 10.42 3.37 5.26
C VAL A 29 10.47 4.87 5.53
N ILE A 30 9.31 5.45 5.85
CA ILE A 30 9.14 6.84 6.23
C ILE A 30 9.06 6.90 7.75
N MET A 31 9.98 7.64 8.36
CA MET A 31 10.07 7.81 9.82
C MET A 31 9.13 8.92 10.28
N MET A 32 8.30 8.66 11.30
CA MET A 32 7.34 9.64 11.81
C MET A 32 7.94 10.54 12.90
N ASN A 33 8.92 10.06 13.68
CA ASN A 33 9.54 10.77 14.80
C ASN A 33 10.65 11.74 14.36
N ASN A 34 10.29 12.83 13.68
CA ASN A 34 11.23 13.87 13.22
C ASN A 34 12.37 13.33 12.33
N GLY A 35 12.14 12.21 11.64
CA GLY A 35 13.17 11.57 10.81
C GLY A 35 14.29 10.86 11.58
N LYS A 36 14.22 10.77 12.92
CA LYS A 36 15.26 10.11 13.72
C LYS A 36 15.22 8.60 13.52
N LYS A 37 16.37 8.02 13.19
CA LYS A 37 16.53 6.58 12.99
C LYS A 37 16.98 5.94 14.30
N GLU A 38 16.02 5.65 15.18
CA GLU A 38 16.27 5.05 16.48
C GLU A 38 15.38 3.82 16.72
N LYS A 39 15.83 2.92 17.60
CA LYS A 39 15.02 1.78 18.04
C LYS A 39 13.77 2.29 18.75
N GLY A 40 12.62 1.75 18.40
CA GLY A 40 11.31 2.19 18.89
C GLY A 40 10.67 3.31 18.08
N ALA A 41 11.34 3.85 17.05
CA ALA A 41 10.72 4.86 16.19
C ALA A 41 9.57 4.29 15.38
N ASP A 42 8.49 5.06 15.26
CA ASP A 42 7.34 4.74 14.41
C ASP A 42 7.71 4.94 12.95
N VAL A 43 7.38 3.94 12.14
CA VAL A 43 7.65 3.91 10.70
C VAL A 43 6.39 3.59 9.92
N THR A 44 6.30 4.20 8.75
CA THR A 44 5.27 3.89 7.76
C THR A 44 5.92 3.45 6.45
N MET A 45 5.24 2.57 5.72
CA MET A 45 5.67 2.11 4.40
C MET A 45 4.44 1.99 3.50
N VAL A 46 4.52 2.51 2.28
CA VAL A 46 3.49 2.26 1.27
C VAL A 46 3.95 1.13 0.37
N TYR A 47 3.22 0.02 0.36
CA TYR A 47 3.50 -1.14 -0.49
C TYR A 47 2.22 -1.60 -1.17
N GLN A 48 2.23 -1.70 -2.50
CA GLN A 48 1.07 -2.12 -3.30
C GLN A 48 -0.23 -1.32 -3.01
N LYS A 49 -0.11 0.01 -2.86
CA LYS A 49 -1.22 0.92 -2.49
C LYS A 49 -1.82 0.67 -1.10
N VAL A 50 -1.12 -0.09 -0.25
CA VAL A 50 -1.48 -0.33 1.14
C VAL A 50 -0.49 0.41 2.03
N LEU A 51 -1.00 1.14 3.01
CA LEU A 51 -0.20 1.81 4.03
C LEU A 51 0.07 0.85 5.18
N TRP A 52 1.33 0.54 5.43
CA TRP A 52 1.78 -0.26 6.56
C TRP A 52 2.32 0.67 7.63
N GLY A 53 1.96 0.41 8.89
CA GLY A 53 2.46 1.13 10.05
C GLY A 53 3.08 0.15 11.05
N GLY A 54 4.26 0.50 11.56
CA GLY A 54 5.03 -0.36 12.43
C GLY A 54 6.05 0.42 13.27
N THR A 55 6.88 -0.32 13.99
CA THR A 55 7.93 0.22 14.86
C THR A 55 9.27 -0.43 14.56
N ILE A 56 10.37 0.34 14.62
CA ILE A 56 11.72 -0.20 14.47
C ILE A 56 12.10 -1.02 15.71
N HIS A 57 12.43 -2.28 15.52
CA HIS A 57 12.89 -3.17 16.58
C HIS A 57 14.42 -3.15 16.73
N SER A 58 15.17 -3.12 15.63
CA SER A 58 16.62 -3.04 15.63
C SER A 58 17.16 -2.42 14.34
N LEU A 59 18.38 -1.86 14.41
CA LEU A 59 19.07 -1.19 13.31
C LEU A 59 20.36 -1.95 13.00
N HIS A 60 20.67 -2.12 11.72
CA HIS A 60 21.79 -2.93 11.24
C HIS A 60 22.44 -2.26 10.03
N ASP A 61 23.75 -2.44 9.87
CA ASP A 61 24.47 -1.90 8.70
C ASP A 61 24.28 -2.79 7.48
N THR A 62 24.13 -4.10 7.68
CA THR A 62 23.95 -5.07 6.61
C THR A 62 22.59 -5.79 6.69
N LYS A 63 22.09 -6.17 5.51
CA LYS A 63 20.85 -6.97 5.42
C LYS A 63 20.99 -8.32 6.13
N LYS A 64 22.19 -8.91 6.09
CA LYS A 64 22.45 -10.22 6.67
C LYS A 64 22.26 -10.20 8.18
N GLU A 65 22.84 -9.22 8.86
CA GLU A 65 22.67 -9.03 10.30
C GLU A 65 21.20 -8.81 10.68
N ALA A 66 20.47 -7.98 9.93
CA ALA A 66 19.04 -7.77 10.16
C ALA A 66 18.23 -9.06 10.01
N CYS A 67 18.52 -9.89 9.00
CA CYS A 67 17.86 -11.19 8.82
C CYS A 67 18.25 -12.19 9.91
N ASP A 68 19.52 -12.21 10.34
CA ASP A 68 20.00 -13.09 11.39
C ASP A 68 19.33 -12.74 12.73
N GLU A 69 19.12 -11.45 13.02
CA GLU A 69 18.41 -10.99 14.22
C GLU A 69 16.92 -11.33 14.17
N LEU A 70 16.28 -11.11 13.01
CA LEU A 70 14.89 -11.52 12.77
C LEU A 70 14.66 -13.01 13.08
N ASN A 71 15.62 -13.86 12.72
CA ASN A 71 15.54 -15.31 12.98
C ASN A 71 15.73 -15.69 14.46
N LYS A 72 16.36 -14.83 15.27
CA LYS A 72 16.52 -15.06 16.72
C LYS A 72 15.29 -14.63 17.51
N GLU A 73 14.69 -13.50 17.13
CA GLU A 73 13.60 -12.87 17.87
C GLU A 73 12.25 -13.53 17.62
N VAL A 74 12.01 -14.07 16.43
CA VAL A 74 10.78 -14.81 16.14
C VAL A 74 10.96 -16.25 16.61
N PRO A 75 10.29 -16.70 17.70
CA PRO A 75 10.31 -18.10 18.08
C PRO A 75 9.73 -18.90 16.90
N GLN A 76 10.59 -19.62 16.20
CA GLN A 76 10.18 -20.46 15.09
C GLN A 76 9.22 -21.51 15.63
N VAL A 77 7.92 -21.28 15.42
CA VAL A 77 6.97 -22.37 15.31
C VAL A 77 7.51 -23.21 14.16
N LYS A 78 8.14 -24.34 14.49
CA LYS A 78 8.75 -25.27 13.55
C LYS A 78 7.65 -25.77 12.61
N THR A 79 7.33 -25.01 11.56
CA THR A 79 6.52 -25.52 10.47
C THR A 79 7.34 -26.63 9.82
N PRO A 80 6.77 -27.83 9.60
CA PRO A 80 7.50 -28.96 9.06
C PRO A 80 8.13 -28.57 7.74
N VAL A 81 9.46 -28.69 7.69
CA VAL A 81 10.29 -28.45 6.51
C VAL A 81 9.71 -29.28 5.37
N GLN A 82 9.02 -28.62 4.44
CA GLN A 82 8.64 -29.26 3.20
C GLN A 82 9.94 -29.58 2.47
N GLN A 83 10.38 -30.83 2.60
CA GLN A 83 11.47 -31.38 1.81
C GLN A 83 11.14 -31.11 0.34
N LYS A 84 11.87 -30.17 -0.27
CA LYS A 84 11.84 -29.96 -1.70
C LYS A 84 12.25 -31.30 -2.33
N ARG A 85 11.28 -32.09 -2.77
CA ARG A 85 11.54 -33.29 -3.57
C ARG A 85 12.30 -32.82 -4.80
N ALA A 86 13.58 -33.16 -4.87
CA ALA A 86 14.36 -33.02 -6.08
C ALA A 86 13.63 -33.82 -7.16
N ARG A 87 12.96 -33.12 -8.09
CA ARG A 87 12.43 -33.76 -9.29
C ARG A 87 13.64 -34.29 -10.05
N LYS A 88 13.81 -35.61 -10.09
CA LYS A 88 14.72 -36.25 -11.03
C LYS A 88 14.34 -35.74 -12.42
N GLN A 89 15.28 -35.07 -13.09
CA GLN A 89 15.15 -34.77 -14.52
C GLN A 89 14.91 -36.11 -15.21
N LYS A 90 13.79 -36.22 -15.94
CA LYS A 90 13.63 -37.32 -16.89
C LYS A 90 14.59 -37.04 -18.04
N ASP A 91 15.57 -37.91 -18.17
CA ASP A 91 16.46 -37.96 -19.32
C ASP A 91 15.66 -38.60 -20.46
N TYR A 92 15.28 -37.80 -21.44
CA TYR A 92 14.67 -38.31 -22.67
C TYR A 92 15.85 -38.57 -23.60
N GLY A 93 16.30 -39.83 -23.64
CA GLY A 93 17.48 -40.24 -24.39
C GLY A 93 17.45 -39.83 -25.86
N ASP A 94 18.65 -39.79 -26.47
CA ASP A 94 19.00 -39.36 -27.83
C ASP A 94 18.29 -40.16 -28.96
N GLN A 95 16.96 -40.13 -29.00
CA GLN A 95 16.16 -40.67 -30.08
C GLN A 95 15.51 -39.54 -30.88
N TYR A 96 16.33 -38.58 -31.33
CA TYR A 96 16.00 -37.74 -32.48
C TYR A 96 17.31 -37.24 -33.09
N VAL A 97 18.05 -38.16 -33.71
CA VAL A 97 19.03 -37.82 -34.73
C VAL A 97 18.24 -37.70 -36.03
N GLU A 98 17.80 -36.48 -36.33
CA GLU A 98 17.32 -36.15 -37.66
C GLU A 98 18.58 -35.97 -38.52
N GLU A 99 18.83 -36.95 -39.39
CA GLU A 99 19.90 -36.93 -40.37
C GLU A 99 19.71 -35.73 -41.30
N ILE A 100 20.57 -34.74 -41.16
CA ILE A 100 20.85 -33.77 -42.23
C ILE A 100 22.27 -34.08 -42.72
N SER A 101 22.32 -34.92 -43.75
CA SER A 101 23.40 -34.97 -44.73
C SER A 101 23.46 -33.58 -45.43
N ASP A 102 24.57 -32.97 -45.83
CA ASP A 102 25.92 -33.37 -46.20
C ASP A 102 26.85 -32.15 -46.04
N ALA A 103 28.12 -32.36 -45.71
CA ALA A 103 29.27 -31.75 -46.40
C ALA A 103 30.58 -32.09 -45.69
N GLU A 104 31.46 -32.71 -46.45
CA GLU A 104 32.80 -33.17 -46.11
C GLU A 104 33.72 -32.04 -45.61
N ASN A 105 34.48 -32.32 -44.54
CA ASN A 105 35.93 -32.17 -44.56
C ASN A 105 36.57 -32.85 -43.35
N ASN A 106 37.53 -33.72 -43.63
CA ASN A 106 38.43 -34.36 -42.69
C ASN A 106 39.46 -33.34 -42.16
N ASP A 107 39.84 -33.42 -40.88
CA ASP A 107 41.25 -33.52 -40.47
C ASP A 107 41.39 -34.02 -39.03
N GLU A 108 42.45 -34.78 -38.77
CA GLU A 108 42.64 -35.68 -37.62
C GLU A 108 43.09 -35.00 -36.28
N THR A 109 42.74 -35.70 -35.20
CA THR A 109 42.99 -35.67 -33.73
C THR A 109 44.37 -35.16 -33.18
N PRO A 110 44.68 -35.06 -31.83
CA PRO A 110 44.00 -35.58 -30.62
C PRO A 110 44.02 -34.75 -29.28
N LYS A 111 43.16 -35.19 -28.35
CA LYS A 111 43.28 -35.27 -26.86
C LYS A 111 43.64 -34.04 -25.99
N SER A 112 42.68 -33.69 -25.12
CA SER A 112 42.74 -33.71 -23.64
C SER A 112 42.44 -32.40 -22.88
N SER A 113 41.83 -32.62 -21.71
CA SER A 113 41.75 -31.78 -20.52
C SER A 113 40.50 -30.91 -20.29
N LYS A 114 40.08 -30.99 -19.02
CA LYS A 114 38.84 -30.49 -18.40
C LYS A 114 38.77 -28.96 -18.40
N GLY A 115 37.63 -28.41 -18.78
CA GLY A 115 37.27 -27.02 -18.49
C GLY A 115 35.75 -26.81 -18.51
N LYS A 116 35.10 -26.89 -17.34
CA LYS A 116 33.69 -26.48 -17.21
C LYS A 116 33.63 -24.96 -17.09
N ALA A 117 33.37 -24.29 -18.21
CA ALA A 117 33.05 -22.87 -18.26
C ALA A 117 31.60 -22.63 -17.82
N SER A 118 31.42 -21.85 -16.76
CA SER A 118 30.13 -21.38 -16.24
C SER A 118 29.56 -20.29 -17.14
N LYS A 119 28.46 -20.61 -17.84
CA LYS A 119 27.72 -19.67 -18.69
C LYS A 119 26.94 -18.67 -17.80
N LYS A 120 27.55 -17.51 -17.56
CA LYS A 120 26.95 -16.34 -16.88
C LYS A 120 25.81 -15.78 -17.74
N ARG A 121 24.56 -15.98 -17.32
CA ARG A 121 23.39 -15.30 -17.91
C ARG A 121 23.46 -13.82 -17.53
N GLN A 122 23.82 -12.97 -18.50
CA GLN A 122 23.56 -11.54 -18.44
C GLN A 122 22.04 -11.33 -18.55
N ARG A 123 21.38 -10.85 -17.49
CA ARG A 123 20.07 -10.19 -17.59
C ARG A 123 20.32 -8.70 -17.73
N THR A 124 19.68 -8.12 -18.72
CA THR A 124 19.94 -6.82 -19.32
C THR A 124 19.43 -5.66 -18.46
N ALA A 125 20.20 -4.56 -18.48
CA ALA A 125 20.04 -3.30 -17.74
C ALA A 125 18.80 -2.46 -18.11
N ALA A 126 17.80 -3.02 -18.79
CA ALA A 126 16.64 -2.28 -19.31
C ALA A 126 15.47 -2.20 -18.31
N VAL A 127 15.50 -2.96 -17.21
CA VAL A 127 14.43 -2.95 -16.20
C VAL A 127 14.63 -1.84 -15.17
N ASP A 128 15.88 -1.41 -14.95
CA ASP A 128 16.20 -0.44 -13.89
C ASP A 128 15.82 1.01 -14.27
N GLU A 129 15.86 1.38 -15.56
CA GLU A 129 15.58 2.76 -16.01
C GLU A 129 14.08 3.16 -15.95
N ILE A 130 13.16 2.20 -15.96
CA ILE A 130 11.70 2.49 -15.87
C ILE A 130 11.29 2.78 -14.42
N THR A 131 11.99 2.20 -13.44
CA THR A 131 11.67 2.37 -12.01
C THR A 131 12.03 3.76 -11.49
N GLU A 132 13.10 4.37 -12.01
CA GLU A 132 13.60 5.67 -11.53
C GLU A 132 12.72 6.86 -11.96
N LYS A 133 12.00 6.76 -13.09
CA LYS A 133 11.12 7.84 -13.58
C LYS A 133 9.77 7.90 -12.87
N CYS A 134 9.32 6.82 -12.24
CA CYS A 134 8.05 6.79 -11.50
C CYS A 134 8.15 7.42 -10.11
N ASP A 135 9.33 7.41 -9.49
CA ASP A 135 9.53 7.90 -8.12
C ASP A 135 9.60 9.43 -8.03
N ALA A 136 9.96 10.12 -9.13
CA ALA A 136 10.05 11.59 -9.16
C ALA A 136 8.68 12.31 -9.21
N ILE A 137 7.63 11.66 -9.72
CA ILE A 137 6.32 12.32 -9.94
C ILE A 137 5.49 12.37 -8.65
N ILE A 138 5.67 11.42 -7.72
CA ILE A 138 4.79 11.28 -6.54
C ILE A 138 5.22 12.19 -5.38
N VAL A 139 6.47 12.66 -5.32
CA VAL A 139 6.97 13.47 -4.19
C VAL A 139 6.37 14.89 -4.17
N ASN A 140 5.91 15.43 -5.31
CA ASN A 140 5.44 16.83 -5.36
C ASN A 140 3.95 17.03 -4.99
N GLU A 141 3.14 15.98 -4.91
CA GLU A 141 1.69 16.13 -4.71
C GLU A 141 1.24 15.93 -3.25
N ILE A 142 2.11 15.39 -2.37
CA ILE A 142 1.79 15.12 -0.95
C ILE A 142 2.25 16.27 -0.02
N LEU A 143 3.18 17.12 -0.45
CA LEU A 143 3.76 18.18 0.40
C LEU A 143 3.01 19.51 0.42
N ASN A 144 1.89 19.63 -0.30
CA ASN A 144 1.01 20.81 -0.20
C ASN A 144 -0.30 20.43 0.50
N PRO A 145 -0.36 20.46 1.85
CA PRO A 145 -1.62 20.32 2.54
C PRO A 145 -2.54 21.47 2.15
N VAL A 146 -3.65 21.14 1.50
CA VAL A 146 -4.79 22.05 1.36
C VAL A 146 -5.22 22.43 2.78
N PRO A 147 -5.26 23.73 3.15
CA PRO A 147 -5.63 24.13 4.49
C PRO A 147 -7.06 23.65 4.80
N PRO A 148 -7.32 23.17 6.03
CA PRO A 148 -8.62 22.67 6.41
C PRO A 148 -9.67 23.77 6.25
N ARG A 149 -10.71 23.48 5.46
CA ARG A 149 -11.94 24.27 5.45
C ARG A 149 -12.51 24.26 6.87
N VAL A 150 -12.38 25.38 7.56
CA VAL A 150 -13.12 25.69 8.78
C VAL A 150 -14.61 25.48 8.49
N ASN A 151 -15.18 24.43 9.09
CA ASN A 151 -16.62 24.29 9.23
C ASN A 151 -17.06 25.33 10.27
N LEU A 152 -17.60 26.45 9.81
CA LEU A 152 -18.41 27.32 10.65
C LEU A 152 -19.78 26.65 10.82
N ALA A 153 -19.96 25.98 11.94
CA ALA A 153 -21.27 25.82 12.55
C ALA A 153 -21.57 27.06 13.42
N GLU A 154 -22.86 27.20 13.75
CA GLU A 154 -23.51 28.25 14.56
C GLU A 154 -23.93 29.49 13.73
N LYS A 155 -25.13 30.07 13.86
CA LYS A 155 -26.09 30.04 14.98
C LYS A 155 -27.42 30.61 14.48
N GLU A 156 -28.53 29.93 14.75
CA GLU A 156 -29.84 30.59 14.84
C GLU A 156 -29.91 31.29 16.19
N VAL A 157 -30.06 32.62 16.24
CA VAL A 157 -30.74 33.36 17.32
C VAL A 157 -31.25 34.68 16.75
N SER A 158 -32.57 34.83 16.79
CA SER A 158 -33.34 36.06 16.69
C SER A 158 -33.00 37.06 17.80
N SER A 159 -32.98 38.37 17.52
CA SER A 159 -33.71 39.39 18.29
C SER A 159 -33.41 40.80 17.76
N ASP A 160 -34.51 41.54 17.58
CA ASP A 160 -34.60 42.98 17.33
C ASP A 160 -33.79 43.84 18.31
N SER A 161 -33.16 44.90 17.81
CA SER A 161 -33.29 46.24 18.41
C SER A 161 -32.78 47.32 17.45
N ASP A 162 -33.65 48.28 17.16
CA ASP A 162 -33.38 49.56 16.51
C ASP A 162 -32.38 50.40 17.32
N ARG A 163 -31.40 51.00 16.63
CA ARG A 163 -30.77 52.24 17.10
C ARG A 163 -30.12 53.02 15.96
N GLU A 164 -30.71 54.17 15.65
CA GLU A 164 -30.10 55.26 14.89
C GLU A 164 -28.85 55.79 15.61
N SER A 165 -27.79 56.06 14.84
CA SER A 165 -26.87 57.17 15.12
C SER A 165 -25.95 57.44 13.94
N ASP A 166 -25.90 58.71 13.57
CA ASP A 166 -25.13 59.34 12.50
C ASP A 166 -23.60 59.16 12.56
N GLY A 167 -23.03 59.08 11.36
CA GLY A 167 -21.88 59.90 10.93
C GLY A 167 -20.49 59.61 11.51
N CYS A 168 -19.63 58.95 10.72
CA CYS A 168 -18.39 59.58 10.29
C CYS A 168 -17.65 58.84 9.18
N SER A 169 -17.02 59.67 8.36
CA SER A 169 -16.30 59.44 7.12
C SER A 169 -15.05 58.56 7.21
N GLY A 170 -14.74 57.93 6.07
CA GLY A 170 -13.35 57.72 5.67
C GLY A 170 -12.83 56.30 5.85
N ASN A 171 -13.16 55.42 4.91
CA ASN A 171 -12.23 54.52 4.21
C ASN A 171 -13.07 53.55 3.38
N GLN A 172 -13.25 53.87 2.10
CA GLN A 172 -13.77 52.87 1.17
C GLN A 172 -12.66 51.87 0.86
N PRO A 173 -12.78 50.58 1.20
CA PRO A 173 -12.02 49.57 0.48
C PRO A 173 -12.54 49.60 -0.95
N THR A 174 -11.66 49.97 -1.89
CA THR A 174 -11.93 49.85 -3.32
C THR A 174 -12.31 48.40 -3.60
N LYS A 175 -13.61 48.13 -3.69
CA LYS A 175 -14.16 46.85 -4.09
C LYS A 175 -13.68 46.60 -5.51
N LEU A 176 -12.60 45.83 -5.66
CA LEU A 176 -12.22 45.25 -6.94
C LEU A 176 -13.47 44.55 -7.47
N LYS A 177 -14.09 45.15 -8.50
CA LYS A 177 -15.21 44.55 -9.22
C LYS A 177 -14.62 43.39 -10.00
N HIS A 178 -14.49 42.24 -9.35
CA HIS A 178 -14.22 40.98 -10.03
C HIS A 178 -15.33 40.80 -11.06
N PRO A 179 -15.01 40.47 -12.32
CA PRO A 179 -16.01 40.12 -13.31
C PRO A 179 -16.96 39.10 -12.68
N ARG A 180 -18.27 39.40 -12.66
CA ARG A 180 -19.28 38.41 -12.24
C ARG A 180 -19.16 37.24 -13.21
N PHE A 181 -18.39 36.23 -12.82
CA PHE A 181 -18.36 34.95 -13.50
C PHE A 181 -19.77 34.39 -13.37
N GLY A 182 -20.58 34.58 -14.40
CA GLY A 182 -21.86 33.92 -14.61
C GLY A 182 -21.66 32.43 -14.89
N GLY A 183 -20.85 31.78 -14.04
CA GLY A 183 -20.58 30.37 -14.10
C GLY A 183 -21.88 29.64 -13.82
N LYS A 184 -22.45 29.03 -14.86
CA LYS A 184 -23.50 28.03 -14.71
C LYS A 184 -23.07 27.06 -13.61
N GLN A 185 -23.95 26.82 -12.64
CA GLN A 185 -23.65 25.86 -11.57
C GLN A 185 -23.18 24.55 -12.20
N PRO A 186 -22.09 23.94 -11.70
CA PRO A 186 -21.61 22.67 -12.21
C PRO A 186 -22.76 21.67 -12.22
N LYS A 187 -23.05 21.08 -13.38
CA LYS A 187 -24.05 20.02 -13.48
C LYS A 187 -23.60 18.90 -12.54
N LYS A 188 -24.48 18.48 -11.63
CA LYS A 188 -24.20 17.34 -10.75
C LYS A 188 -23.93 16.12 -11.63
N HIS A 189 -22.67 15.74 -11.76
CA HIS A 189 -22.28 14.55 -12.50
C HIS A 189 -22.68 13.33 -11.68
N THR A 190 -23.57 12.51 -12.21
CA THR A 190 -23.82 11.17 -11.70
C THR A 190 -22.59 10.31 -11.99
N LEU A 191 -22.12 9.58 -10.99
CA LEU A 191 -20.98 8.67 -11.16
C LEU A 191 -21.27 7.67 -12.29
N PRO A 192 -20.29 7.37 -13.16
CA PRO A 192 -20.43 6.38 -14.21
C PRO A 192 -20.81 5.01 -13.62
N LYS A 193 -21.67 4.27 -14.33
CA LYS A 193 -21.98 2.89 -13.94
C LYS A 193 -20.70 2.05 -14.10
N CYS A 194 -20.32 1.33 -13.04
CA CYS A 194 -19.19 0.40 -13.06
C CYS A 194 -19.37 -0.63 -14.21
N ILE A 195 -18.38 -0.73 -15.09
CA ILE A 195 -18.42 -1.60 -16.28
C ILE A 195 -17.84 -2.99 -15.98
N SER A 196 -16.92 -3.10 -15.01
CA SER A 196 -16.28 -4.38 -14.68
C SER A 196 -17.26 -5.35 -14.02
N GLN A 197 -17.18 -6.62 -14.41
CA GLN A 197 -17.99 -7.68 -13.80
C GLN A 197 -17.67 -7.84 -12.32
N ASP A 198 -16.40 -7.67 -11.94
CA ASP A 198 -15.96 -7.78 -10.55
C ASP A 198 -16.59 -6.70 -9.67
N CYS A 199 -16.69 -5.45 -10.15
CA CYS A 199 -17.37 -4.37 -9.43
C CYS A 199 -18.87 -4.66 -9.24
N LYS A 200 -19.51 -5.34 -10.20
CA LYS A 200 -20.92 -5.76 -10.07
C LYS A 200 -21.09 -6.87 -9.05
N LYS A 201 -20.19 -7.87 -9.03
CA LYS A 201 -20.20 -8.96 -8.04
C LYS A 201 -19.99 -8.44 -6.62
N VAL A 202 -18.95 -7.64 -6.42
CA VAL A 202 -18.66 -7.02 -5.11
C VAL A 202 -19.83 -6.15 -4.65
N LYS A 203 -20.50 -5.43 -5.54
CA LYS A 203 -21.68 -4.64 -5.19
C LYS A 203 -22.84 -5.51 -4.71
N LEU A 204 -23.09 -6.64 -5.38
CA LEU A 204 -24.15 -7.58 -4.96
C LEU A 204 -23.84 -8.18 -3.58
N GLU A 205 -22.62 -8.66 -3.36
CA GLU A 205 -22.18 -9.18 -2.06
C GLU A 205 -22.31 -8.11 -0.95
N LEU A 206 -21.96 -6.87 -1.27
CA LEU A 206 -22.07 -5.74 -0.35
C LEU A 206 -23.54 -5.38 -0.04
N ASP A 207 -24.45 -5.54 -1.00
CA ASP A 207 -25.87 -5.31 -0.78
C ASP A 207 -26.52 -6.47 0.02
N ASP A 208 -26.06 -7.72 -0.15
CA ASP A 208 -26.54 -8.86 0.62
C ASP A 208 -26.04 -8.85 2.07
N THR A 209 -24.76 -8.57 2.29
CA THR A 209 -24.20 -8.38 3.65
C THR A 209 -24.88 -7.23 4.40
N LYS A 210 -25.28 -6.15 3.72
CA LYS A 210 -26.07 -5.08 4.31
C LYS A 210 -27.46 -5.54 4.78
N LYS A 211 -28.14 -6.39 4.00
CA LYS A 211 -29.44 -6.94 4.41
C LYS A 211 -29.30 -7.84 5.63
N GLU A 212 -28.28 -8.69 5.66
CA GLU A 212 -27.98 -9.54 6.82
C GLU A 212 -27.68 -8.71 8.07
N LEU A 213 -26.87 -7.65 7.92
CA LEU A 213 -26.55 -6.74 9.01
C LEU A 213 -27.81 -6.06 9.58
N GLU A 214 -28.72 -5.59 8.72
CA GLU A 214 -29.98 -4.99 9.15
C GLU A 214 -30.92 -6.01 9.83
N ALA A 215 -30.97 -7.26 9.34
CA ALA A 215 -31.72 -8.32 10.00
C ALA A 215 -31.19 -8.62 11.41
N VAL A 216 -29.87 -8.75 11.56
CA VAL A 216 -29.22 -8.98 12.86
C VAL A 216 -29.46 -7.80 13.81
N LYS A 217 -29.38 -6.56 13.34
CA LYS A 217 -29.70 -5.38 14.15
C LYS A 217 -31.14 -5.42 14.65
N GLN A 218 -32.08 -5.79 13.78
CA GLN A 218 -33.49 -5.88 14.15
C GLN A 218 -33.73 -6.99 15.19
N ASP A 219 -33.05 -8.12 15.08
CA ASP A 219 -33.19 -9.20 16.05
C ASP A 219 -32.53 -8.86 17.39
N LEU A 220 -31.41 -8.15 17.37
CA LEU A 220 -30.78 -7.62 18.58
C LEU A 220 -31.69 -6.60 19.26
N SER A 221 -32.33 -5.70 18.52
CA SER A 221 -33.27 -4.73 19.10
C SER A 221 -34.48 -5.43 19.72
N LYS A 222 -35.05 -6.46 19.06
CA LYS A 222 -36.11 -7.29 19.63
C LYS A 222 -35.68 -8.01 20.90
N ALA A 223 -34.44 -8.51 20.95
CA ALA A 223 -33.90 -9.20 22.13
C ALA A 223 -33.73 -8.21 23.30
N LEU A 224 -33.20 -7.02 23.05
CA LEU A 224 -33.09 -5.95 24.05
C LEU A 224 -34.47 -5.52 24.57
N ASP A 225 -35.47 -5.40 23.70
CA ASP A 225 -36.85 -5.09 24.08
C ASP A 225 -37.48 -6.19 24.95
N LYS A 226 -37.17 -7.45 24.69
CA LYS A 226 -37.60 -8.57 25.54
C LYS A 226 -36.94 -8.50 26.91
N ILE A 227 -35.63 -8.25 26.96
CA ILE A 227 -34.88 -8.13 28.22
C ILE A 227 -35.39 -6.94 29.04
N SER A 228 -35.67 -5.80 28.40
CA SER A 228 -36.17 -4.61 29.09
C SER A 228 -37.59 -4.81 29.66
N LYS A 229 -38.42 -5.62 28.99
CA LYS A 229 -39.75 -6.04 29.47
C LYS A 229 -39.70 -7.15 30.53
N CYS A 230 -38.65 -7.96 30.53
CA CYS A 230 -38.40 -9.01 31.52
C CYS A 230 -37.64 -8.50 32.76
N LYS A 231 -37.64 -7.19 33.03
CA LYS A 231 -37.21 -6.66 34.33
C LYS A 231 -38.16 -7.17 35.43
N LEU A 232 -37.73 -8.26 36.07
CA LEU A 232 -38.04 -8.66 37.45
C LEU A 232 -37.43 -7.65 38.43
#